data_AF-A0A498HE71-F1
#
_entry.id   AF-A0A498HE71-F1
#
_cell.length_a   1.000
_cell.length_b   1.000
_cell.length_c   1.000
_cell.angle_alpha   90.00
_cell.angle_beta   90.00
_cell.angle_gamma   90.00
#
_symmetry.space_group_name_H-M   'P 1'
#
loop_
_entity.id
_entity.type
_entity.pdbx_description
1 polymer ?
#
loop_
_entity_poly.entity_id
_entity_poly.type
_entity_poly.pdbx_seq_one_letter_code
_entity_poly.pdbx_strand_id
1 'polypeptide(L)'
;MTILALTWNVEDLVPPTERFIFNFNSKDELKKWHLYSDSEYGGLSSASLEIPDNENGPTGIFSGNLSLDFIEGAKLKINRSGFCGMRSKKFDGFIDLDPYDTIALKVKGDGRCYISTIPLARYLPTWRGNVIDAEMEMNPSRVVGMSLSVNAEGGLPGARTGAGDFKLEIDWIKALRT
;
A
#
# COMPACT_ATOMS: atom_id res chain seq x y z
N MET A 1 -17.16 21.27 -47.47
CA MET A 1 -16.45 20.09 -46.94
C MET A 1 -15.32 20.63 -46.06
N THR A 2 -15.54 20.68 -44.75
CA THR A 2 -14.60 21.32 -43.82
C THR A 2 -13.77 20.21 -43.20
N ILE A 3 -12.47 20.17 -43.51
CA ILE A 3 -11.55 19.22 -42.92
C ILE A 3 -11.24 19.71 -41.50
N LEU A 4 -11.69 18.96 -40.50
CA LEU A 4 -11.25 19.10 -39.12
C LEU A 4 -9.80 18.62 -39.05
N ALA A 5 -8.85 19.55 -38.92
CA ALA A 5 -7.49 19.21 -38.56
C ALA A 5 -7.48 18.77 -37.09
N LEU A 6 -7.23 17.49 -36.82
CA LEU A 6 -6.82 17.04 -35.49
C LEU A 6 -5.42 17.60 -35.24
N THR A 7 -5.31 18.56 -34.32
CA THR A 7 -4.02 18.98 -33.77
C THR A 7 -3.61 17.93 -32.73
N TRP A 8 -2.76 16.99 -33.11
CA TRP A 8 -2.16 16.04 -32.17
C TRP A 8 -1.12 16.80 -31.35
N ASN A 9 -1.41 17.03 -30.06
CA ASN A 9 -0.43 17.63 -29.17
C ASN A 9 0.61 16.58 -28.81
N VAL A 10 1.89 16.85 -29.07
CA VAL A 10 2.99 15.92 -28.77
C VAL A 10 3.07 15.62 -27.27
N GLU A 11 2.56 16.54 -26.44
CA GLU A 11 2.42 16.37 -24.98
C GLU A 11 1.45 15.25 -24.59
N ASP A 12 0.47 14.90 -25.44
CA ASP A 12 -0.45 13.78 -25.20
C ASP A 12 0.20 12.42 -25.48
N LEU A 13 1.39 12.38 -26.08
CA LEU A 13 2.14 11.14 -26.37
C LEU A 13 3.06 10.74 -25.21
N VAL A 14 3.33 11.65 -24.27
CA VAL A 14 4.24 11.40 -23.14
C VAL A 14 3.42 11.24 -21.87
N PRO A 15 3.49 10.10 -21.17
CA PRO A 15 2.80 9.92 -19.90
C PRO A 15 3.16 11.04 -18.91
N PRO A 16 2.24 11.47 -18.04
CA PRO A 16 2.53 12.49 -17.04
C PRO A 16 3.64 12.01 -16.09
N THR A 17 4.39 12.96 -15.52
CA THR A 17 5.50 12.65 -14.58
C THR A 17 5.02 12.00 -13.28
N GLU A 18 3.75 12.16 -12.94
CA GLU A 18 3.12 11.48 -11.82
C GLU A 18 1.73 10.94 -12.17
N ARG A 19 1.33 9.85 -11.50
CA ARG A 19 0.01 9.26 -11.60
C ARG A 19 -0.49 8.85 -10.21
N PHE A 20 -1.67 9.30 -9.84
CA PHE A 20 -2.35 8.78 -8.65
C PHE A 20 -2.76 7.32 -8.87
N ILE A 21 -2.37 6.47 -7.93
CA ILE A 21 -2.88 5.09 -7.83
C ILE A 21 -4.01 5.05 -6.80
N PHE A 22 -3.77 5.64 -5.63
CA PHE A 22 -4.77 5.78 -4.56
C PHE A 22 -4.71 7.19 -3.97
N ASN A 23 -5.88 7.72 -3.62
CA ASN A 23 -6.01 9.06 -3.03
C ASN A 23 -7.04 9.03 -1.91
N PHE A 24 -6.58 9.22 -0.67
CA PHE A 24 -7.39 9.09 0.54
C PHE A 24 -8.12 10.38 0.91
N ASN A 25 -8.56 11.13 -0.11
CA ASN A 25 -9.29 12.38 0.06
C ASN A 25 -10.82 12.20 0.07
N SER A 26 -11.32 10.96 -0.03
CA SER A 26 -12.75 10.67 -0.04
C SER A 26 -13.02 9.30 0.58
N LYS A 27 -14.13 9.19 1.31
CA LYS A 27 -14.62 7.91 1.87
C LYS A 27 -14.90 6.84 0.81
N ASP A 28 -15.08 7.22 -0.45
CA ASP A 28 -15.18 6.25 -1.56
C ASP A 28 -13.90 5.44 -1.74
N GLU A 29 -12.74 6.00 -1.37
CA GLU A 29 -11.46 5.30 -1.43
C GLU A 29 -11.47 4.07 -0.52
N LEU A 30 -12.14 4.13 0.64
CA LEU A 30 -12.26 3.01 1.58
C LEU A 30 -12.85 1.76 0.92
N LYS A 31 -13.78 1.95 -0.04
CA LYS A 31 -14.42 0.84 -0.77
C LYS A 31 -13.45 0.08 -1.66
N LYS A 32 -12.28 0.65 -1.97
CA LYS A 32 -11.23 0.00 -2.76
C LYS A 32 -10.32 -0.89 -1.93
N TRP A 33 -10.46 -0.91 -0.60
CA TRP A 33 -9.56 -1.65 0.28
C TRP A 33 -10.27 -2.78 1.02
N HIS A 34 -9.53 -3.84 1.27
CA HIS A 34 -9.89 -4.95 2.14
C HIS A 34 -8.85 -5.05 3.25
N LEU A 35 -9.32 -4.99 4.49
CA LEU A 35 -8.49 -5.19 5.67
C LEU A 35 -8.28 -6.69 5.90
N TYR A 36 -7.09 -7.05 6.37
CA TYR A 36 -6.75 -8.40 6.77
C TYR A 36 -5.79 -8.38 7.96
N SER A 37 -5.74 -9.48 8.70
CA SER A 37 -4.85 -9.64 9.86
C SER A 37 -4.57 -11.11 10.14
N ASP A 38 -3.61 -11.36 11.03
CA ASP A 38 -3.31 -12.70 11.54
C ASP A 38 -4.50 -13.40 12.22
N SER A 39 -5.57 -12.68 12.56
CA SER A 39 -6.81 -13.23 13.10
C SER A 39 -7.52 -14.23 12.18
N GLU A 40 -7.32 -14.15 10.87
CA GLU A 40 -7.75 -15.18 9.90
C GLU A 40 -7.08 -16.54 10.17
N TYR A 41 -5.98 -16.52 10.91
CA TYR A 41 -5.18 -17.68 11.32
C TYR A 41 -5.15 -17.86 12.84
N GLY A 42 -6.05 -17.20 13.57
CA GLY A 42 -6.16 -17.32 15.03
C GLY A 42 -5.24 -16.41 15.85
N GLY A 43 -4.56 -15.45 15.22
CA GLY A 43 -3.91 -14.34 15.92
C GLY A 43 -4.91 -13.35 16.50
N LEU A 44 -4.44 -12.42 17.33
CA LEU A 44 -5.28 -11.41 17.99
C LEU A 44 -5.07 -9.99 17.46
N SER A 45 -4.36 -9.82 16.34
CA SER A 45 -4.19 -8.49 15.74
C SER A 45 -5.49 -8.00 15.08
N SER A 46 -5.65 -6.69 15.04
CA SER A 46 -6.82 -6.01 14.45
C SER A 46 -6.40 -4.79 13.64
N ALA A 47 -7.24 -4.39 12.68
CA ALA A 47 -7.02 -3.21 11.85
C ALA A 47 -8.34 -2.50 11.50
N SER A 48 -8.25 -1.19 11.29
CA SER A 48 -9.29 -0.31 10.80
C SER A 48 -8.73 0.64 9.75
N LEU A 49 -9.60 1.09 8.85
CA LEU A 49 -9.28 2.11 7.85
C LEU A 49 -10.44 3.09 7.77
N GLU A 50 -10.16 4.35 8.07
CA GLU A 50 -11.17 5.40 8.17
C GLU A 50 -10.68 6.69 7.49
N ILE A 51 -11.61 7.52 7.04
CA ILE A 51 -11.32 8.90 6.61
C ILE A 51 -12.24 9.80 7.45
N PRO A 52 -11.74 10.44 8.52
CA PRO A 52 -12.55 11.31 9.36
C PRO A 52 -12.86 12.63 8.63
N ASP A 53 -13.98 13.23 8.98
CA ASP A 53 -14.33 14.58 8.52
C ASP A 53 -13.61 15.57 9.46
N ASN A 54 -12.44 16.06 9.03
CA ASN A 54 -11.56 16.93 9.82
C ASN A 54 -11.33 18.30 9.14
N GLU A 55 -10.92 19.30 9.91
CA GLU A 55 -10.67 20.67 9.41
C GLU A 55 -9.43 20.74 8.49
N ASN A 56 -8.47 19.81 8.66
CA ASN A 56 -7.22 19.76 7.89
C ASN A 56 -7.34 19.05 6.53
N GLY A 57 -8.54 18.61 6.17
CA GLY A 57 -8.82 17.90 4.93
C GLY A 57 -8.71 16.38 5.06
N PRO A 58 -9.51 15.65 4.26
CA PRO A 58 -9.67 14.21 4.38
C PRO A 58 -8.33 13.49 4.18
N THR A 59 -7.97 12.65 5.15
CA THR A 59 -6.76 11.82 5.16
C THR A 59 -7.13 10.42 5.61
N GLY A 60 -6.57 9.38 4.97
CA GLY A 60 -6.79 8.00 5.36
C GLY A 60 -6.07 7.70 6.67
N ILE A 61 -6.76 7.11 7.63
CA ILE A 61 -6.18 6.63 8.89
C ILE A 61 -6.24 5.12 8.86
N PHE A 62 -5.08 4.50 8.66
CA PHE A 62 -4.88 3.07 8.83
C PHE A 62 -4.36 2.81 10.25
N SER A 63 -5.15 2.16 11.09
CA SER A 63 -4.83 1.96 12.51
C SER A 63 -5.21 0.58 12.99
N GLY A 64 -4.77 0.21 14.18
CA GLY A 64 -5.14 -1.06 14.79
C GLY A 64 -4.23 -1.42 15.95
N ASN A 65 -4.32 -2.67 16.38
CA ASN A 65 -3.49 -3.24 17.42
C ASN A 65 -2.80 -4.51 16.88
N LEU A 66 -1.48 -4.60 17.07
CA LEU A 66 -0.71 -5.78 16.75
C LEU A 66 -0.51 -6.61 18.01
N SER A 67 -0.85 -7.89 17.96
CA SER A 67 -0.64 -8.82 19.06
C SER A 67 0.14 -10.04 18.60
N LEU A 68 1.09 -10.48 19.44
CA LEU A 68 1.81 -11.73 19.22
C LEU A 68 1.03 -12.94 19.77
N ASP A 69 -0.06 -12.69 20.50
CA ASP A 69 -0.88 -13.71 21.13
C ASP A 69 -1.81 -14.40 20.13
N PHE A 70 -2.23 -15.61 20.50
CA PHE A 70 -3.14 -16.45 19.73
C PHE A 70 -4.35 -16.86 20.55
N ILE A 71 -5.45 -17.12 19.86
CA ILE A 71 -6.64 -17.75 20.46
C ILE A 71 -6.25 -19.13 21.00
N GLU A 72 -6.59 -19.37 22.27
CA GLU A 72 -6.33 -20.62 22.95
C GLU A 72 -7.04 -21.78 22.21
N GLY A 73 -6.28 -22.80 21.81
CA GLY A 73 -6.81 -23.97 21.08
C GLY A 73 -6.90 -23.83 19.55
N ALA A 74 -6.36 -22.76 18.95
CA ALA A 74 -6.32 -22.62 17.49
C ALA A 74 -5.56 -23.78 16.80
N LYS A 75 -6.24 -24.47 15.86
CA LYS A 75 -5.69 -25.62 15.11
C LYS A 75 -4.66 -25.22 14.04
N LEU A 76 -4.76 -24.01 13.51
CA LEU A 76 -3.87 -23.43 12.51
C LEU A 76 -2.88 -22.51 13.20
N LYS A 77 -1.78 -23.05 13.73
CA LYS A 77 -0.68 -22.20 14.22
C LYS A 77 0.17 -21.77 13.02
N ILE A 78 0.05 -20.52 12.64
CA ILE A 78 1.07 -19.89 11.78
C ILE A 78 2.31 -19.59 12.62
N ASN A 79 3.50 -19.66 12.00
CA ASN A 79 4.77 -19.42 12.69
C ASN A 79 5.05 -17.93 12.98
N ARG A 80 4.20 -17.00 12.51
CA ARG A 80 4.38 -15.55 12.67
C ARG A 80 3.03 -14.87 12.92
N SER A 81 2.78 -14.43 14.16
CA SER A 81 1.70 -13.51 14.54
C SER A 81 2.19 -12.06 14.55
N GLY A 82 1.30 -11.13 14.88
CA GLY A 82 1.58 -9.71 14.99
C GLY A 82 1.57 -9.02 13.63
N PHE A 83 0.63 -9.35 12.74
CA PHE A 83 0.50 -8.59 11.49
C PHE A 83 -0.93 -8.23 11.15
N CYS A 84 -1.06 -7.08 10.50
CA CYS A 84 -2.26 -6.70 9.79
C CYS A 84 -1.92 -5.85 8.57
N GLY A 85 -2.89 -5.65 7.70
CA GLY A 85 -2.68 -4.90 6.48
C GLY A 85 -3.98 -4.51 5.80
N MET A 86 -3.81 -3.71 4.77
CA MET A 86 -4.85 -3.39 3.81
C MET A 86 -4.37 -3.79 2.43
N ARG A 87 -5.24 -4.46 1.68
CA ARG A 87 -5.01 -4.87 0.30
C ARG A 87 -6.04 -4.17 -0.58
N SER A 88 -5.59 -3.62 -1.70
CA SER A 88 -6.52 -3.08 -2.68
C SER A 88 -7.36 -4.21 -3.26
N LYS A 89 -8.62 -3.91 -3.61
CA LYS A 89 -9.36 -4.69 -4.59
C LYS A 89 -8.49 -4.83 -5.84
N LYS A 90 -8.65 -5.97 -6.52
CA LYS A 90 -8.01 -6.14 -7.83
C LYS A 90 -8.42 -4.96 -8.70
N PHE A 91 -7.45 -4.40 -9.41
CA PHE A 91 -7.77 -3.42 -10.45
C PHE A 91 -8.66 -4.08 -11.50
N ASP A 92 -9.37 -3.25 -12.27
CA ASP A 92 -10.13 -3.74 -13.41
C ASP A 92 -9.16 -4.24 -14.49
N GLY A 93 -8.83 -5.54 -14.42
CA GLY A 93 -7.71 -6.14 -15.13
C GLY A 93 -6.37 -5.85 -14.46
N PHE A 94 -5.73 -4.75 -14.86
CA PHE A 94 -4.41 -4.34 -14.39
C PHE A 94 -4.19 -2.85 -14.66
N ILE A 95 -3.19 -2.27 -13.99
CA ILE A 95 -2.66 -0.96 -14.34
C ILE A 95 -1.27 -1.11 -14.95
N ASP A 96 -1.01 -0.31 -15.98
CA ASP A 96 0.29 -0.16 -16.60
C ASP A 96 1.11 0.91 -15.86
N LEU A 97 2.16 0.49 -15.19
CA LEU A 97 3.14 1.35 -14.52
C LEU A 97 4.49 1.38 -15.24
N ASP A 98 4.61 0.80 -16.44
CA ASP A 98 5.84 0.81 -17.24
C ASP A 98 6.41 2.22 -17.49
N PRO A 99 5.58 3.27 -17.65
CA PRO A 99 6.08 4.64 -17.80
C PRO A 99 6.71 5.27 -16.54
N TYR A 100 6.69 4.57 -15.40
CA TYR A 100 7.10 5.09 -14.09
C TYR A 100 8.19 4.18 -13.51
N ASP A 101 9.09 4.76 -12.71
CA ASP A 101 10.20 4.01 -12.10
C ASP A 101 10.08 3.89 -10.58
N THR A 102 9.19 4.66 -9.96
CA THR A 102 9.11 4.81 -8.51
C THR A 102 7.67 4.82 -8.01
N ILE A 103 7.39 4.09 -6.93
CA ILE A 103 6.17 4.25 -6.14
C ILE A 103 6.47 5.22 -5.00
N ALA A 104 5.61 6.21 -4.82
CA ALA A 104 5.70 7.16 -3.73
C ALA A 104 4.44 7.12 -2.86
N LEU A 105 4.63 7.22 -1.55
CA LEU A 105 3.55 7.30 -0.56
C LEU A 105 3.78 8.52 0.32
N LYS A 106 2.76 9.34 0.50
CA LYS A 106 2.77 10.41 1.49
C LYS A 106 2.07 9.95 2.76
N VAL A 107 2.82 9.86 3.85
CA VAL A 107 2.38 9.23 5.10
C VAL A 107 2.82 10.02 6.33
N LYS A 108 2.15 9.79 7.46
CA LYS A 108 2.48 10.35 8.77
C LYS A 108 2.18 9.36 9.88
N GLY A 109 3.19 9.00 10.66
CA GLY A 109 3.07 8.03 11.76
C GLY A 109 3.44 8.58 13.15
N ASP A 110 4.41 9.49 13.21
CA ASP A 110 4.96 10.06 14.46
C ASP A 110 4.61 11.55 14.65
N GLY A 111 3.65 12.05 13.88
CA GLY A 111 3.30 13.47 13.81
C GLY A 111 4.00 14.23 12.69
N ARG A 112 5.04 13.68 12.06
CA ARG A 112 5.72 14.30 10.91
C ARG A 112 5.22 13.70 9.60
N CYS A 113 5.21 14.53 8.56
CA CYS A 113 4.86 14.12 7.21
C CYS A 113 6.11 13.66 6.45
N TYR A 114 6.03 12.48 5.84
CA TYR A 114 7.10 11.88 5.05
C TYR A 114 6.58 11.52 3.67
N ILE A 115 7.44 11.64 2.67
CA ILE A 115 7.26 11.01 1.36
C ILE A 115 8.24 9.85 1.31
N SER A 116 7.71 8.63 1.29
CA SER A 116 8.51 7.41 1.12
C SER A 116 8.50 7.03 -0.35
N THR A 117 9.69 6.86 -0.94
CA THR A 117 9.87 6.45 -2.33
C THR A 117 10.48 5.06 -2.42
N ILE A 118 9.91 4.22 -3.28
CA ILE A 118 10.35 2.85 -3.50
C ILE A 118 10.54 2.67 -5.01
N PRO A 119 11.80 2.60 -5.49
CA PRO A 119 12.07 2.30 -6.90
C PRO A 119 11.53 0.91 -7.26
N LEU A 120 10.85 0.78 -8.39
CA LEU A 120 10.30 -0.48 -8.88
C LEU A 120 11.39 -1.55 -9.07
N ALA A 121 12.57 -1.14 -9.52
CA ALA A 121 13.74 -2.00 -9.67
C ALA A 121 14.27 -2.58 -8.33
N ARG A 122 13.81 -2.10 -7.17
CA ARG A 122 14.20 -2.60 -5.85
C ARG A 122 13.17 -3.55 -5.23
N TYR A 123 12.08 -3.85 -5.92
CA TYR A 123 11.11 -4.82 -5.43
C TYR A 123 11.72 -6.22 -5.41
N LEU A 124 11.60 -6.90 -4.27
CA LEU A 124 12.04 -8.27 -4.10
C LEU A 124 10.85 -9.23 -4.19
N PRO A 125 10.96 -10.36 -4.90
CA PRO A 125 9.93 -11.38 -4.88
C PRO A 125 9.81 -11.95 -3.46
N THR A 126 8.58 -12.07 -2.97
CA THR A 126 8.31 -12.63 -1.64
C THR A 126 7.24 -13.72 -1.69
N TRP A 127 7.40 -14.72 -0.82
CA TRP A 127 6.42 -15.76 -0.57
C TRP A 127 6.17 -15.90 0.93
N ARG A 128 4.91 -15.71 1.34
CA ARG A 128 4.48 -15.79 2.76
C ARG A 128 5.38 -14.96 3.70
N GLY A 129 5.73 -13.75 3.27
CA GLY A 129 6.55 -12.82 4.07
C GLY A 129 8.05 -13.14 4.11
N ASN A 130 8.54 -14.04 3.26
CA ASN A 130 9.97 -14.29 3.10
C ASN A 130 10.42 -13.89 1.70
N VAL A 131 11.58 -13.27 1.59
CA VAL A 131 12.23 -13.01 0.29
C VAL A 131 12.61 -14.35 -0.32
N ILE A 132 12.29 -14.53 -1.60
CA ILE A 132 12.66 -15.71 -2.36
C ILE A 132 13.94 -15.39 -3.11
N ASP A 133 14.92 -16.29 -3.05
CA ASP A 133 16.15 -16.18 -3.84
C ASP A 133 15.86 -16.65 -5.28
N ALA A 134 15.26 -15.75 -6.05
CA ALA A 134 14.94 -15.94 -7.45
C ALA A 134 15.18 -14.61 -8.19
N GLU A 135 15.96 -14.66 -9.26
CA GLU A 135 16.04 -13.55 -10.21
C GLU A 135 14.73 -13.49 -11.00
N MET A 136 13.79 -12.71 -10.49
CA MET A 136 12.51 -12.45 -11.14
C MET A 136 12.22 -10.96 -11.07
N GLU A 137 12.25 -10.32 -12.23
CA GLU A 137 11.86 -8.92 -12.35
C GLU A 137 10.34 -8.78 -12.27
N MET A 138 9.91 -7.74 -11.56
CA MET A 138 8.50 -7.32 -11.57
C MET A 138 8.12 -6.89 -12.99
N ASN A 139 6.92 -7.27 -13.46
CA ASN A 139 6.34 -6.72 -14.68
C ASN A 139 5.54 -5.44 -14.33
N PRO A 140 6.09 -4.23 -14.54
CA PRO A 140 5.40 -2.98 -14.18
C PRO A 140 4.20 -2.70 -15.10
N SER A 141 4.18 -3.25 -16.32
CA SER A 141 3.08 -3.07 -17.27
C SER A 141 1.81 -3.83 -16.89
N ARG A 142 1.88 -4.72 -15.88
CA ARG A 142 0.75 -5.57 -15.47
C ARG A 142 0.63 -5.70 -13.95
N VAL A 143 0.47 -4.58 -13.26
CA VAL A 143 0.19 -4.58 -11.82
C VAL A 143 -1.29 -4.84 -11.58
N VAL A 144 -1.62 -5.84 -10.75
CA VAL A 144 -3.02 -6.28 -10.51
C VAL A 144 -3.63 -5.78 -9.20
N GLY A 145 -2.80 -5.28 -8.29
CA GLY A 145 -3.21 -4.77 -6.99
C GLY A 145 -2.00 -4.40 -6.14
N MET A 146 -2.24 -3.75 -5.01
CA MET A 146 -1.20 -3.33 -4.06
C MET A 146 -1.66 -3.61 -2.64
N SER A 147 -0.72 -3.74 -1.71
CA SER A 147 -1.03 -3.90 -0.29
C SER A 147 -0.02 -3.17 0.57
N LEU A 148 -0.49 -2.70 1.72
CA LEU A 148 0.34 -2.20 2.81
C LEU A 148 0.13 -3.10 4.02
N SER A 149 1.21 -3.55 4.64
CA SER A 149 1.21 -4.41 5.82
C SER A 149 2.08 -3.82 6.92
N VAL A 150 1.64 -3.95 8.16
CA VAL A 150 2.40 -3.59 9.36
C VAL A 150 2.59 -4.85 10.19
N ASN A 151 3.81 -5.05 10.68
CA ASN A 151 4.20 -6.21 11.46
C ASN A 151 4.81 -5.76 12.79
N ALA A 152 4.53 -6.51 13.86
CA ALA A 152 5.12 -6.35 15.18
C ALA A 152 6.61 -6.71 15.18
N GLU A 153 7.00 -7.67 14.35
CA GLU A 153 8.38 -8.15 14.22
C GLU A 153 8.98 -7.79 12.85
N GLY A 154 10.30 -7.58 12.83
CA GLY A 154 11.07 -7.19 11.65
C GLY A 154 11.56 -5.75 11.75
N GLY A 155 11.88 -5.13 10.60
CA GLY A 155 12.37 -3.75 10.54
C GLY A 155 13.89 -3.63 10.48
N LEU A 156 14.35 -2.44 10.12
CA LEU A 156 15.77 -2.11 10.04
C LEU A 156 16.36 -1.93 11.45
N PRO A 157 17.68 -2.14 11.64
CA PRO A 157 18.33 -1.84 12.90
C PRO A 157 18.00 -0.42 13.40
N GLY A 158 17.50 -0.32 14.63
CA GLY A 158 17.09 0.95 15.25
C GLY A 158 15.63 1.36 14.99
N ALA A 159 14.86 0.58 14.21
CA ALA A 159 13.42 0.77 14.10
C ALA A 159 12.72 0.47 15.43
N ARG A 160 11.64 1.21 15.71
CA ARG A 160 10.71 0.85 16.80
C ARG A 160 9.81 -0.28 16.32
N THR A 161 9.84 -1.39 17.03
CA THR A 161 9.14 -2.65 16.67
C THR A 161 8.49 -3.23 17.93
N GLY A 162 7.46 -4.02 17.76
CA GLY A 162 6.77 -4.73 18.85
C GLY A 162 5.26 -4.75 18.68
N ALA A 163 4.62 -5.51 19.57
CA ALA A 163 3.17 -5.50 19.74
C ALA A 163 2.69 -4.14 20.28
N GLY A 164 1.42 -3.83 20.03
CA GLY A 164 0.77 -2.60 20.50
C GLY A 164 0.00 -1.88 19.41
N ASP A 165 -0.48 -0.70 19.77
CA ASP A 165 -1.28 0.13 18.87
C ASP A 165 -0.41 0.80 17.80
N PHE A 166 -0.92 0.84 16.58
CA PHE A 166 -0.33 1.61 15.50
C PHE A 166 -1.37 2.54 14.88
N LYS A 167 -0.88 3.65 14.34
CA LYS A 167 -1.65 4.59 13.55
C LYS A 167 -0.76 5.14 12.44
N LEU A 168 -1.24 5.05 11.21
CA LEU A 168 -0.61 5.59 10.02
C LEU A 168 -1.63 6.45 9.27
N GLU A 169 -1.35 7.74 9.18
CA GLU A 169 -2.06 8.66 8.30
C GLU A 169 -1.47 8.54 6.89
N ILE A 170 -2.32 8.42 5.87
CA ILE A 170 -1.95 8.21 4.47
C ILE A 170 -2.75 9.19 3.61
N ASP A 171 -2.05 10.03 2.86
CA ASP A 171 -2.69 11.00 1.97
C ASP A 171 -2.92 10.38 0.59
N TRP A 172 -1.85 9.84 -0.01
CA TRP A 172 -1.89 9.30 -1.37
C TRP A 172 -0.79 8.29 -1.62
N ILE A 173 -1.01 7.50 -2.68
CA ILE A 173 -0.03 6.61 -3.30
C ILE A 173 0.04 6.96 -4.79
N LYS A 174 1.24 7.27 -5.28
CA LYS A 174 1.49 7.67 -6.67
C LYS A 174 2.56 6.81 -7.32
N ALA A 175 2.49 6.69 -8.64
CA ALA A 175 3.64 6.33 -9.46
C ALA A 175 4.31 7.61 -9.95
N LEU A 176 5.64 7.64 -9.91
CA LEU A 176 6.47 8.77 -10.33
C LEU A 176 7.45 8.32 -11.41
N ARG A 177 7.69 9.20 -12.37
CA ARG A 177 8.77 9.11 -13.36
C ARG A 177 9.82 10.13 -12.96
N THR A 178 10.97 9.67 -12.50
CA THR A 178 12.03 10.50 -11.91
C THR A 178 13.25 10.65 -12.80
#